data_AF-A0A3B9J4W6-F1
#
_entry.id   AF-A0A3B9J4W6-F1
#
_cell.length_a   1.000
_cell.length_b   1.000
_cell.length_c   1.000
_cell.angle_alpha   90.00
_cell.angle_beta   90.00
_cell.angle_gamma   90.00
#
_symmetry.space_group_name_H-M   'P 1'
#
loop_
_entity.id
_entity.type
_entity.pdbx_description
1 polymer ?
#
loop_
_entity_poly.entity_id
_entity_poly.type
_entity_poly.pdbx_seq_one_letter_code
_entity_poly.pdbx_strand_id
1 'polypeptide(L)'
;WVQNTLTDSFLEAHQTFCRPLEQSEADQFVQEQSKIGALLGVVELPQTAADLRSWIVDHPALAESQALQQAWDFLRNPPLNTGQLLGYKILRSAAAATLPQSLNHLTNTTQSRAAIFAGQRLIGSLRWAMKYSPAWKAALDRCGATYDHSKFRSFEDKP
;
A
#
# COMPACT_ATOMS: atom_id res chain seq x y z
N TRP A 1 7.02 12.38 -7.70
CA TRP A 1 5.61 12.01 -7.41
C TRP A 1 5.41 10.51 -7.37
N VAL A 2 5.31 9.81 -8.51
CA VAL A 2 4.93 8.38 -8.54
C VAL A 2 5.72 7.50 -7.57
N GLN A 3 7.07 7.58 -7.59
CA GLN A 3 7.92 6.80 -6.69
C GLN A 3 7.58 7.04 -5.21
N ASN A 4 7.64 8.30 -4.76
CA ASN A 4 7.38 8.66 -3.37
C ASN A 4 5.95 8.28 -2.94
N THR A 5 4.94 8.60 -3.75
CA THR A 5 3.54 8.25 -3.41
C THR A 5 3.32 6.75 -3.37
N LEU A 6 3.99 5.98 -4.24
CA LEU A 6 3.91 4.52 -4.25
C LEU A 6 4.61 3.93 -3.02
N THR A 7 5.81 4.39 -2.70
CA THR A 7 6.56 3.97 -1.51
C THR A 7 5.77 4.25 -0.24
N ASP A 8 5.21 5.45 -0.09
CA ASP A 8 4.39 5.82 1.07
C ASP A 8 3.12 4.97 1.16
N SER A 9 2.44 4.75 0.04
CA SER A 9 1.24 3.91 -0.01
C SER A 9 1.53 2.46 0.40
N PHE A 10 2.66 1.89 -0.03
CA PHE A 10 3.06 0.54 0.38
C PHE A 10 3.42 0.46 1.86
N LEU A 11 4.16 1.44 2.36
CA LEU A 11 4.54 1.52 3.77
C LEU A 11 3.29 1.64 4.66
N GLU A 12 2.40 2.56 4.34
CA GLU A 12 1.15 2.78 5.06
C GLU A 12 0.27 1.51 5.01
N ALA A 13 0.03 0.95 3.82
CA ALA A 13 -0.79 -0.25 3.68
C ALA A 13 -0.23 -1.45 4.47
N HIS A 14 1.09 -1.64 4.48
CA HIS A 14 1.72 -2.68 5.28
C HIS A 14 1.50 -2.45 6.77
N GLN A 15 1.75 -1.23 7.26
CA GLN A 15 1.57 -0.89 8.67
C GLN A 15 0.12 -1.02 9.14
N THR A 16 -0.84 -0.65 8.30
CA THR A 16 -2.27 -0.70 8.64
C THR A 16 -2.87 -2.11 8.52
N PHE A 17 -2.51 -2.88 7.48
CA PHE A 17 -3.21 -4.12 7.10
C PHE A 17 -2.37 -5.40 7.23
N CYS A 18 -1.11 -5.30 7.63
CA CYS A 18 -0.24 -6.44 7.92
C CYS A 18 0.21 -6.43 9.39
N ARG A 19 1.12 -5.53 9.73
CA ARG A 19 1.66 -5.37 11.09
C ARG A 19 2.28 -3.98 11.23
N PRO A 20 2.28 -3.38 12.43
CA PRO A 20 3.09 -2.21 12.69
C PRO A 20 4.58 -2.52 12.46
N LEU A 21 5.32 -1.49 12.05
CA LEU A 21 6.77 -1.50 11.91
C LEU A 21 7.38 -0.63 13.00
N GLU A 22 8.58 -0.98 13.43
CA GLU A 22 9.42 -0.03 14.17
C GLU A 22 9.88 1.10 13.23
N GLN A 23 10.20 2.27 13.78
CA GLN A 23 10.65 3.41 12.99
C GLN A 23 11.87 3.08 12.12
N SER A 24 12.82 2.32 12.68
CA SER A 24 14.02 1.85 11.97
C SER A 24 13.69 0.96 10.78
N GLU A 25 12.71 0.05 10.92
CA GLU A 25 12.24 -0.80 9.82
C GLU A 25 11.57 0.02 8.71
N ALA A 26 10.77 1.03 9.09
CA ALA A 26 10.11 1.93 8.15
C ALA A 26 11.13 2.78 7.39
N ASP A 27 12.12 3.34 8.09
CA ASP A 27 13.20 4.13 7.48
C ASP A 27 14.07 3.27 6.55
N GLN A 28 14.40 2.03 6.97
CA GLN A 28 15.12 1.10 6.14
C GLN A 28 14.37 0.82 4.83
N PHE A 29 13.05 0.57 4.90
CA PHE A 29 12.23 0.36 3.71
C PHE A 29 12.31 1.56 2.75
N VAL A 30 12.20 2.80 3.27
CA VAL A 30 12.32 4.01 2.45
C VAL A 30 13.70 4.12 1.80
N GLN A 31 14.78 3.86 2.54
CA GLN A 31 16.14 3.89 1.99
C GLN A 31 16.34 2.86 0.87
N GLU A 32 15.80 1.65 1.02
CA GLU A 32 15.83 0.62 0.00
C GLU A 32 15.06 1.05 -1.26
N GLN A 33 13.88 1.66 -1.10
CA GLN A 33 13.12 2.20 -2.24
C GLN A 33 13.83 3.41 -2.89
N SER A 34 14.54 4.22 -2.11
CA SER A 34 15.31 5.36 -2.61
C SER A 34 16.52 4.92 -3.43
N LYS A 35 17.17 3.81 -3.09
CA LYS A 35 18.21 3.21 -3.95
C LYS A 35 17.67 2.82 -5.33
N ILE A 36 16.47 2.23 -5.37
CA ILE A 36 15.80 1.89 -6.64
C ILE A 36 15.47 3.16 -7.43
N GLY A 37 14.90 4.17 -6.76
CA GLY A 37 14.58 5.46 -7.40
C GLY A 37 15.81 6.16 -7.99
N ALA A 38 16.94 6.12 -7.29
CA ALA A 38 18.19 6.71 -7.76
C ALA A 38 18.72 6.01 -9.02
N LEU A 39 18.61 4.67 -9.10
CA LEU A 39 18.96 3.91 -10.31
C LEU A 39 18.07 4.25 -11.52
N LEU A 40 16.86 4.76 -11.27
CA LEU A 40 15.95 5.26 -12.30
C LEU A 40 16.14 6.76 -12.61
N GLY A 41 17.18 7.39 -12.04
CA GLY A 41 17.52 8.78 -12.28
C GLY A 41 16.70 9.80 -11.47
N VAL A 42 15.97 9.36 -10.44
CA VAL A 42 15.25 10.28 -9.54
C VAL A 42 16.24 10.88 -8.55
N VAL A 43 16.23 12.21 -8.44
CA VAL A 43 17.07 12.98 -7.51
C VAL A 43 16.27 13.39 -6.26
N GLU A 44 16.98 13.79 -5.20
CA GLU A 44 16.38 14.33 -3.96
C GLU A 44 15.33 13.39 -3.31
N LEU A 45 15.67 12.10 -3.25
CA LEU A 45 14.80 11.09 -2.67
C LEU A 45 14.84 11.14 -1.12
N PRO A 46 13.69 11.04 -0.44
CA PRO A 46 13.63 10.98 1.01
C PRO A 46 14.38 9.75 1.55
N GLN A 47 14.97 9.87 2.73
CA GLN A 47 15.77 8.80 3.35
C GLN A 47 15.13 8.23 4.63
N THR A 48 14.02 8.82 5.07
CA THR A 48 13.24 8.35 6.23
C THR A 48 11.76 8.33 5.89
N ALA A 49 10.98 7.55 6.64
CA ALA A 49 9.53 7.52 6.52
C ALA A 49 8.90 8.89 6.85
N ALA A 50 9.49 9.62 7.79
CA ALA A 50 9.04 10.96 8.15
C ALA A 50 9.27 11.96 7.01
N ASP A 51 10.48 11.97 6.42
CA ASP A 51 10.80 12.84 5.29
C ASP A 51 9.92 12.52 4.08
N LEU A 52 9.68 11.24 3.82
CA LEU A 52 8.80 10.79 2.74
C LEU A 52 7.38 11.32 2.94
N ARG A 53 6.84 11.20 4.15
CA ARG A 53 5.49 11.69 4.47
C ARG A 53 5.42 13.21 4.33
N SER A 54 6.36 13.95 4.89
CA SER A 54 6.42 15.42 4.76
C SER A 54 6.55 15.84 3.29
N TRP A 55 7.42 15.20 2.52
CA TRP A 55 7.58 15.48 1.09
C TRP A 55 6.25 15.37 0.33
N ILE A 56 5.37 14.45 0.71
CA ILE A 56 4.05 14.27 0.09
C ILE A 56 3.05 15.34 0.56
N VAL A 57 2.91 15.54 1.87
CA VAL A 57 1.86 16.41 2.41
C VAL A 57 2.17 17.90 2.26
N ASP A 58 3.45 18.26 2.19
CA ASP A 58 3.92 19.64 2.14
C ASP A 58 4.41 20.04 0.72
N HIS A 59 4.25 19.17 -0.28
CA HIS A 59 4.76 19.46 -1.62
C HIS A 59 4.07 20.69 -2.23
N PRO A 60 4.81 21.67 -2.79
CA PRO A 60 4.22 22.90 -3.31
C PRO A 60 3.29 22.69 -4.53
N ALA A 61 3.45 21.58 -5.25
CA ALA A 61 2.59 21.22 -6.38
C ALA A 61 1.35 20.39 -5.99
N LEU A 62 1.14 20.14 -4.69
CA LEU A 62 -0.05 19.45 -4.19
C LEU A 62 -1.27 20.38 -4.31
N ALA A 63 -2.19 20.04 -5.20
CA ALA A 63 -3.37 20.86 -5.48
C ALA A 63 -4.53 20.05 -6.06
N GLU A 64 -5.72 20.65 -6.06
CA GLU A 64 -6.83 20.14 -6.86
C GLU A 64 -6.48 20.21 -8.35
N SER A 65 -6.95 19.22 -9.11
CA SER A 65 -6.81 19.21 -10.57
C SER A 65 -7.91 18.40 -11.22
N GLN A 66 -8.14 18.65 -12.51
CA GLN A 66 -9.06 17.83 -13.31
C GLN A 66 -8.61 16.36 -13.36
N ALA A 67 -7.30 16.10 -13.43
CA ALA A 67 -6.77 14.75 -13.42
C ALA A 67 -7.06 14.02 -12.09
N LEU A 68 -6.97 14.74 -10.96
CA LEU A 68 -7.34 14.19 -9.65
C LEU A 68 -8.84 13.84 -9.60
N GLN A 69 -9.71 14.71 -10.10
CA GLN A 69 -11.15 14.44 -10.17
C GLN A 69 -11.46 13.20 -11.02
N GLN A 70 -10.85 13.09 -12.20
CA GLN A 70 -10.99 11.91 -13.08
C GLN A 70 -10.51 10.63 -12.41
N ALA A 71 -9.38 10.67 -11.69
CA ALA A 71 -8.88 9.53 -10.92
C ALA A 71 -9.88 9.11 -9.83
N TRP A 72 -10.46 10.07 -9.11
CA TRP A 72 -11.51 9.78 -8.12
C TRP A 72 -12.77 9.19 -8.73
N ASP A 73 -13.22 9.70 -9.87
CA ASP A 73 -14.41 9.18 -10.56
C ASP A 73 -14.20 7.76 -11.05
N PHE A 74 -13.01 7.46 -11.60
CA PHE A 74 -12.62 6.10 -11.96
C PHE A 74 -12.61 5.17 -10.74
N LEU A 75 -12.01 5.61 -9.62
CA LEU A 75 -12.03 4.83 -8.37
C LEU A 75 -13.44 4.70 -7.78
N ARG A 76 -14.36 5.62 -8.11
CA ARG A 76 -15.75 5.56 -7.64
C ARG A 76 -16.62 4.61 -8.43
N ASN A 77 -16.37 4.53 -9.73
CA ASN A 77 -17.13 3.72 -10.65
C ASN A 77 -16.20 2.88 -11.55
N PRO A 78 -15.46 1.92 -10.97
CA PRO A 78 -14.55 1.10 -11.75
C PRO A 78 -15.33 0.11 -12.62
N PRO A 79 -14.78 -0.33 -13.77
CA PRO A 79 -15.42 -1.29 -14.67
C PRO A 79 -15.33 -2.73 -14.12
N LEU A 80 -15.93 -2.97 -12.95
CA LEU A 80 -15.95 -4.26 -12.26
C LEU A 80 -17.34 -4.88 -12.30
N ASN A 81 -17.41 -6.20 -12.25
CA ASN A 81 -18.70 -6.90 -12.12
C ASN A 81 -19.29 -6.74 -10.70
N THR A 82 -20.58 -7.04 -10.54
CA THR A 82 -21.31 -6.82 -9.28
C THR A 82 -20.69 -7.52 -8.08
N GLY A 83 -20.16 -8.74 -8.26
CA GLY A 83 -19.49 -9.49 -7.19
C GLY A 83 -18.18 -8.84 -6.74
N GLN A 84 -17.37 -8.38 -7.69
CA GLN A 84 -16.12 -7.66 -7.43
C GLN A 84 -16.35 -6.30 -6.79
N LEU A 85 -17.42 -5.60 -7.16
CA LEU A 85 -17.75 -4.27 -6.64
C LEU A 85 -17.94 -4.27 -5.11
N LEU A 86 -18.46 -5.36 -4.53
CA LEU A 86 -18.64 -5.43 -3.07
C LEU A 86 -17.30 -5.41 -2.33
N GLY A 87 -16.39 -6.30 -2.72
CA GLY A 87 -15.03 -6.35 -2.14
C GLY A 87 -14.24 -5.07 -2.42
N TYR A 88 -14.38 -4.54 -3.64
CA TYR A 88 -13.73 -3.30 -4.03
C TYR A 88 -14.17 -2.10 -3.20
N LYS A 89 -15.47 -1.95 -2.89
CA LYS A 89 -15.98 -0.86 -2.03
C LYS A 89 -15.35 -0.87 -0.65
N ILE A 90 -15.20 -2.06 -0.05
CA ILE A 90 -14.52 -2.22 1.25
C ILE A 90 -13.06 -1.83 1.12
N LEU A 91 -12.35 -2.35 0.12
CA LEU A 91 -10.93 -2.06 -0.11
C LEU A 91 -10.69 -0.56 -0.35
N ARG A 92 -11.48 0.07 -1.22
CA ARG A 92 -11.40 1.51 -1.51
C ARG A 92 -11.65 2.35 -0.27
N SER A 93 -12.64 1.98 0.53
CA SER A 93 -12.97 2.71 1.77
C SER A 93 -11.84 2.59 2.79
N ALA A 94 -11.23 1.40 2.90
CA ALA A 94 -10.08 1.19 3.78
C ALA A 94 -8.86 1.99 3.31
N ALA A 95 -8.54 1.98 2.01
CA ALA A 95 -7.44 2.77 1.44
C ALA A 95 -7.67 4.29 1.59
N ALA A 96 -8.90 4.77 1.38
CA ALA A 96 -9.23 6.18 1.61
C ALA A 96 -9.05 6.58 3.09
N ALA A 97 -9.31 5.66 4.03
CA ALA A 97 -9.16 5.92 5.45
C ALA A 97 -7.70 5.96 5.93
N THR A 98 -6.71 5.56 5.11
CA THR A 98 -5.28 5.69 5.42
C THR A 98 -4.67 7.01 4.95
N LEU A 99 -5.43 7.86 4.24
CA LEU A 99 -4.93 9.15 3.77
C LEU A 99 -4.65 10.10 4.94
N PRO A 100 -3.59 10.93 4.86
CA PRO A 100 -3.34 11.98 5.84
C PRO A 100 -4.52 12.96 5.92
N GLN A 101 -4.89 13.35 7.14
CA GLN A 101 -6.02 14.28 7.36
C GLN A 101 -5.82 15.63 6.67
N SER A 102 -4.57 16.09 6.52
CA SER A 102 -4.23 17.33 5.79
C SER A 102 -4.71 17.30 4.34
N LEU A 103 -4.84 16.11 3.73
CA LEU A 103 -5.28 15.94 2.35
C LEU A 103 -6.80 15.85 2.18
N ASN A 104 -7.58 15.85 3.27
CA ASN A 104 -9.03 15.66 3.19
C ASN A 104 -9.73 16.71 2.30
N HIS A 105 -9.18 17.92 2.21
CA HIS A 105 -9.70 18.97 1.33
C HIS A 105 -9.63 18.61 -0.15
N LEU A 106 -8.66 17.77 -0.56
CA LEU A 106 -8.46 17.33 -1.94
C LEU A 106 -9.27 16.06 -2.28
N THR A 107 -9.58 15.26 -1.27
CA THR A 107 -10.07 13.88 -1.46
C THR A 107 -11.54 13.71 -1.06
N ASN A 108 -12.08 14.63 -0.27
CA ASN A 108 -13.39 14.51 0.38
C ASN A 108 -13.54 13.19 1.16
N THR A 109 -12.44 12.69 1.72
CA THR A 109 -12.40 11.45 2.51
C THR A 109 -12.40 11.74 4.00
N THR A 110 -12.90 10.79 4.78
CA THR A 110 -12.79 10.82 6.24
C THR A 110 -12.05 9.58 6.71
N GLN A 111 -11.20 9.76 7.73
CA GLN A 111 -10.54 8.64 8.39
C GLN A 111 -11.59 7.86 9.18
N SER A 112 -11.88 6.63 8.76
CA SER A 112 -12.89 5.78 9.37
C SER A 112 -12.26 4.53 9.96
N ARG A 113 -12.27 4.42 11.29
CA ARG A 113 -11.80 3.21 11.99
C ARG A 113 -12.58 1.96 11.57
N ALA A 114 -13.87 2.12 11.28
CA ALA A 114 -14.70 1.03 10.78
C ALA A 114 -14.25 0.56 9.38
N ALA A 115 -13.86 1.50 8.50
CA ALA A 115 -13.34 1.17 7.18
C ALA A 115 -11.98 0.45 7.28
N ILE A 116 -11.08 0.91 8.16
CA ILE A 116 -9.81 0.23 8.44
C ILE A 116 -10.05 -1.19 8.94
N PHE A 117 -10.92 -1.37 9.93
CA PHE A 117 -11.25 -2.69 10.47
C PHE A 117 -11.82 -3.62 9.40
N ALA A 118 -12.78 -3.14 8.59
CA ALA A 118 -13.35 -3.91 7.49
C ALA A 118 -12.28 -4.31 6.45
N GLY A 119 -11.37 -3.40 6.12
CA GLY A 119 -10.21 -3.67 5.27
C GLY A 119 -9.29 -4.75 5.83
N GLN A 120 -8.96 -4.68 7.13
CA GLN A 120 -8.16 -5.71 7.80
C GLN A 120 -8.83 -7.09 7.76
N ARG A 121 -10.15 -7.16 7.94
CA ARG A 121 -10.90 -8.43 7.82
C ARG A 121 -10.85 -8.96 6.39
N LEU A 122 -11.15 -8.12 5.39
CA LEU A 122 -11.14 -8.51 3.98
C LEU A 122 -9.75 -9.01 3.54
N ILE A 123 -8.70 -8.24 3.83
CA ILE A 123 -7.31 -8.57 3.47
C ILE A 123 -6.84 -9.82 4.22
N GLY A 124 -7.23 -9.98 5.50
CA GLY A 124 -6.96 -11.19 6.27
C GLY A 124 -7.57 -12.45 5.64
N SER A 125 -8.84 -12.39 5.24
CA SER A 125 -9.54 -13.49 4.55
C SER A 125 -8.91 -13.80 3.19
N LEU A 126 -8.55 -12.77 2.41
CA LEU A 126 -7.84 -12.93 1.13
C LEU A 126 -6.47 -13.59 1.33
N ARG A 127 -5.70 -13.16 2.33
CA ARG A 127 -4.39 -13.76 2.66
C ARG A 127 -4.52 -15.22 3.07
N TRP A 128 -5.54 -15.56 3.87
CA TRP A 128 -5.83 -16.95 4.23
C TRP A 128 -6.17 -17.80 3.01
N ALA A 129 -7.06 -17.32 2.13
CA ALA A 129 -7.49 -18.06 0.94
C ALA A 129 -6.38 -18.16 -0.13
N MET A 130 -5.60 -17.10 -0.32
CA MET A 130 -4.57 -17.03 -1.35
C MET A 130 -3.23 -17.58 -0.88
N LYS A 131 -2.97 -17.66 0.43
CA LYS A 131 -1.64 -17.87 1.01
C LYS A 131 -0.63 -16.81 0.52
N TYR A 132 0.63 -16.90 0.94
CA TYR A 132 1.67 -15.97 0.54
C TYR A 132 2.20 -16.22 -0.87
N SER A 133 2.72 -15.13 -1.47
CA SER A 133 3.21 -15.09 -2.84
C SER A 133 4.36 -16.09 -3.07
N PRO A 134 4.34 -16.83 -4.20
CA PRO A 134 5.44 -17.70 -4.61
C PRO A 134 6.75 -16.94 -4.82
N ALA A 135 6.66 -15.70 -5.33
CA ALA A 135 7.84 -14.87 -5.54
C ALA A 135 8.51 -14.49 -4.21
N TRP A 136 7.72 -14.31 -3.15
CA TRP A 136 8.25 -14.06 -1.81
C TRP A 136 8.92 -15.31 -1.23
N LYS A 137 8.31 -16.49 -1.40
CA LYS A 137 8.94 -17.77 -1.03
C LYS A 137 10.31 -17.92 -1.69
N ALA A 138 10.38 -17.74 -3.02
CA ALA A 138 11.62 -17.84 -3.76
C ALA A 138 12.67 -16.79 -3.32
N ALA A 139 12.25 -15.62 -2.84
CA ALA A 139 13.17 -14.65 -2.25
C ALA A 139 13.72 -15.11 -0.90
N LEU A 140 12.87 -15.67 -0.03
CA LEU A 140 13.28 -16.22 1.26
C LEU A 140 14.25 -17.39 1.09
N ASP A 141 13.97 -18.29 0.13
CA ASP A 141 14.84 -19.41 -0.23
C ASP A 141 16.23 -18.92 -0.68
N ARG A 142 16.29 -17.91 -1.57
CA ARG A 142 17.56 -17.32 -2.04
C ARG A 142 18.39 -16.70 -0.91
N CYS A 143 17.71 -16.15 0.10
CA CYS A 143 18.38 -15.50 1.23
C CYS A 143 18.62 -16.46 2.42
N GLY A 144 18.24 -17.74 2.31
CA GLY A 144 18.37 -18.71 3.40
C GLY A 144 17.54 -18.36 4.64
N ALA A 145 16.47 -17.56 4.49
CA ALA A 145 15.64 -17.13 5.59
C ALA A 145 14.72 -18.26 6.05
N THR A 146 14.57 -18.44 7.37
CA THR A 146 13.60 -19.40 7.93
C THR A 146 12.19 -18.84 7.84
N TYR A 147 11.23 -19.65 7.39
CA TYR A 147 9.82 -19.26 7.32
C TYR A 147 8.88 -20.44 7.55
N ASP A 148 7.64 -20.12 7.93
CA ASP A 148 6.57 -21.11 8.10
C ASP A 148 6.03 -21.55 6.74
N HIS A 149 6.39 -22.77 6.31
CA HIS A 149 5.99 -23.35 5.04
C HIS A 149 4.47 -23.46 4.86
N SER A 150 3.69 -23.58 5.94
CA SER A 150 2.22 -23.74 5.86
C SER A 150 1.53 -22.49 5.28
N LYS A 151 2.18 -21.33 5.42
CA LYS A 151 1.68 -20.01 4.97
C LYS A 151 1.91 -19.77 3.48
N PHE A 152 2.63 -20.64 2.78
CA PHE A 152 2.88 -20.53 1.34
C PHE A 152 2.10 -21.61 0.59
N ARG A 153 1.76 -21.34 -0.69
CA ARG A 153 1.23 -22.40 -1.56
C ARG A 153 2.35 -23.39 -1.89
N SER A 154 2.06 -24.68 -1.77
CA SER A 154 2.85 -25.73 -2.41
C SER A 154 2.35 -25.86 -3.84
N PHE A 155 3.23 -25.83 -4.83
CA PHE A 155 2.89 -26.13 -6.22
C PHE A 155 3.10 -27.62 -6.55
N GLU A 156 3.53 -28.42 -5.57
CA GLU A 156 3.71 -29.86 -5.70
C GLU A 156 2.44 -30.64 -5.38
N ASP A 157 1.44 -30.00 -4.78
CA ASP A 157 0.10 -30.58 -4.58
C ASP A 157 -0.63 -30.58 -5.92
N LYS A 158 -0.57 -31.71 -6.64
CA LYS A 158 -1.47 -31.96 -7.79
C LYS A 158 -2.93 -32.03 -7.29
N PRO A 159 -3.89 -31.58 -8.12
CA PRO A 159 -5.31 -31.61 -7.77
C PRO A 159 -5.84 -33.02 -7.52
#